data_AF-A0A0L0URU6-F1
#
_entry.id   AF-A0A0L0URU6-F1
#
_cell.length_a   1.000
_cell.length_b   1.000
_cell.length_c   1.000
_cell.angle_alpha   90.00
_cell.angle_beta   90.00
_cell.angle_gamma   90.00
#
_symmetry.space_group_name_H-M   'P 1'
#
loop_
_entity.id
_entity.type
_entity.pdbx_description
1 polymer ?
#
loop_
_entity_poly.entity_id
_entity_poly.type
_entity_poly.pdbx_seq_one_letter_code
_entity_poly.pdbx_strand_id
1 'polypeptide(L)'
;MFLEHTMRIIQRGITTIDPITTKALLMHALEVVLNAIYYNPTLAMDVLIKNGWSSEFFSEWFGRLLSFKRTHDKKLSLLAISAILSISTTQGVDNILAQSSGQLVLGALTLFESLPEAIRTRFELEKRYNFDSDDGSDLCSNGSDEDENGENDDEDVIDHHEEIYRGHGGTSRSKTHDGTEELTIPPSSLWSDEILWETPLDRLDAYCEFAAVMKNIETSGHPVLTVITNSLSTEQRESLQKILKQASEGGEQVLKGHIQEAVQASRSWVEEIR
;
A
#
# COMPACT_ATOMS: atom_id res chain seq x y z
N MET A 1 -23.79 -5.27 9.61
CA MET A 1 -23.49 -4.16 10.53
C MET A 1 -22.21 -3.39 10.18
N PHE A 2 -21.00 -4.01 10.15
CA PHE A 2 -19.76 -3.26 9.84
C PHE A 2 -19.66 -2.78 8.38
N LEU A 3 -19.70 -3.69 7.39
CA LEU A 3 -19.70 -3.33 5.96
C LEU A 3 -20.86 -2.38 5.58
N GLU A 4 -22.00 -2.55 6.23
CA GLU A 4 -23.17 -1.68 6.05
C GLU A 4 -22.88 -0.23 6.50
N HIS A 5 -22.20 -0.04 7.64
CA HIS A 5 -21.81 1.29 8.08
C HIS A 5 -20.78 1.92 7.13
N THR A 6 -19.79 1.13 6.71
CA THR A 6 -18.78 1.57 5.73
C THR A 6 -19.40 1.95 4.39
N MET A 7 -20.34 1.15 3.87
CA MET A 7 -21.05 1.47 2.63
C MET A 7 -21.90 2.73 2.75
N ARG A 8 -22.50 3.01 3.91
CA ARG A 8 -23.19 4.30 4.14
C ARG A 8 -22.25 5.49 4.05
N ILE A 9 -21.00 5.36 4.53
CA ILE A 9 -19.98 6.43 4.40
C ILE A 9 -19.66 6.65 2.92
N ILE A 10 -19.44 5.57 2.16
CA ILE A 10 -19.17 5.61 0.72
C ILE A 10 -20.33 6.28 -0.03
N GLN A 11 -21.56 5.85 0.23
CA GLN A 11 -22.77 6.41 -0.39
C GLN A 11 -22.97 7.90 -0.06
N ARG A 12 -22.66 8.33 1.17
CA ARG A 12 -22.71 9.76 1.54
C ARG A 12 -21.62 10.57 0.82
N GLY A 13 -20.42 9.99 0.69
CA GLY A 13 -19.33 10.59 -0.10
C GLY A 13 -19.70 10.82 -1.57
N ILE A 14 -20.60 10.00 -2.13
CA ILE A 14 -21.14 10.15 -3.49
C ILE A 14 -22.14 11.32 -3.57
N THR A 15 -23.01 11.48 -2.58
CA THR A 15 -24.19 12.36 -2.68
C THR A 15 -24.00 13.78 -2.16
N THR A 16 -22.94 14.06 -1.39
CA THR A 16 -22.83 15.33 -0.65
C THR A 16 -21.40 15.88 -0.59
N ILE A 17 -21.25 17.20 -0.78
CA ILE A 17 -20.09 17.99 -0.31
C ILE A 17 -20.25 18.22 1.20
N ASP A 18 -20.50 17.14 1.95
CA ASP A 18 -20.74 17.22 3.39
C ASP A 18 -19.38 17.38 4.10
N PRO A 19 -19.17 18.42 4.93
CA PRO A 19 -17.91 18.61 5.67
C PRO A 19 -17.52 17.42 6.57
N ILE A 20 -18.47 16.54 6.88
CA ILE A 20 -18.27 15.36 7.74
C ILE A 20 -17.56 14.21 7.00
N THR A 21 -17.78 14.06 5.69
CA THR A 21 -17.11 13.02 4.87
C THR A 21 -15.89 13.60 4.17
N THR A 22 -14.77 13.63 4.90
CA THR A 22 -13.49 14.06 4.33
C THR A 22 -13.01 13.07 3.26
N LYS A 23 -12.20 13.55 2.31
CA LYS A 23 -11.55 12.67 1.31
C LYS A 23 -10.79 11.52 1.98
N ALA A 24 -10.13 11.77 3.10
CA ALA A 24 -9.40 10.76 3.86
C ALA A 24 -10.34 9.68 4.42
N LEU A 25 -11.45 10.07 5.06
CA LEU A 25 -12.44 9.13 5.59
C LEU A 25 -13.02 8.24 4.49
N LEU A 26 -13.28 8.81 3.31
CA LEU A 26 -13.79 8.06 2.17
C LEU A 26 -12.77 7.05 1.62
N MET A 27 -11.49 7.44 1.50
CA MET A 27 -10.42 6.51 1.09
C MET A 27 -10.29 5.35 2.08
N HIS A 28 -10.31 5.62 3.39
CA HIS A 28 -10.30 4.57 4.42
C HIS A 28 -11.54 3.68 4.36
N ALA A 29 -12.72 4.25 4.09
CA ALA A 29 -13.93 3.45 3.91
C ALA A 29 -13.78 2.48 2.72
N LEU A 30 -13.18 2.93 1.61
CA LEU A 30 -12.86 2.04 0.48
C LEU A 30 -11.87 0.95 0.91
N GLU A 31 -10.76 1.30 1.57
CA GLU A 31 -9.76 0.35 2.08
C GLU A 31 -10.38 -0.73 2.97
N VAL A 32 -11.35 -0.36 3.82
CA VAL A 32 -12.05 -1.32 4.68
C VAL A 32 -12.84 -2.35 3.87
N VAL A 33 -13.55 -1.93 2.82
CA VAL A 33 -14.28 -2.87 1.94
C VAL A 33 -13.28 -3.72 1.14
N LEU A 34 -12.18 -3.14 0.66
CA LEU A 34 -11.12 -3.87 -0.04
C LEU A 34 -10.48 -4.95 0.83
N ASN A 35 -10.21 -4.65 2.11
CA ASN A 35 -9.74 -5.65 3.07
C ASN A 35 -10.76 -6.78 3.27
N ALA A 36 -12.06 -6.47 3.34
CA ALA A 36 -13.09 -7.51 3.45
C ALA A 36 -13.12 -8.42 2.20
N ILE A 37 -12.99 -7.81 1.01
CA ILE A 37 -12.90 -8.54 -0.27
C ILE A 37 -11.65 -9.40 -0.33
N TYR A 38 -10.50 -8.86 0.05
CA TYR A 38 -9.24 -9.60 0.06
C TYR A 38 -9.27 -10.78 1.05
N TYR A 39 -9.84 -10.57 2.24
CA TYR A 39 -9.96 -11.61 3.26
C TYR A 39 -10.90 -12.76 2.84
N ASN A 40 -12.09 -12.43 2.32
CA ASN A 40 -13.04 -13.42 1.83
C ASN A 40 -13.88 -12.85 0.67
N PRO A 41 -13.43 -13.02 -0.59
CA PRO A 41 -14.07 -12.37 -1.73
C PRO A 41 -15.48 -12.89 -1.96
N THR A 42 -15.74 -14.18 -1.72
CA THR A 42 -17.07 -14.77 -1.90
C THR A 42 -18.10 -14.16 -0.97
N LEU A 43 -17.80 -14.08 0.34
CA LEU A 43 -18.72 -13.53 1.33
C LEU A 43 -18.88 -12.02 1.17
N ALA A 44 -17.80 -11.29 0.94
CA ALA A 44 -17.84 -9.84 0.76
C ALA A 44 -18.67 -9.46 -0.46
N MET A 45 -18.47 -10.13 -1.60
CA MET A 45 -19.25 -9.86 -2.81
C MET A 45 -20.71 -10.28 -2.66
N ASP A 46 -21.01 -11.39 -2.00
CA ASP A 46 -22.39 -11.80 -1.71
C ASP A 46 -23.14 -10.73 -0.89
N VAL A 47 -22.49 -10.16 0.14
CA VAL A 47 -23.07 -9.06 0.92
C VAL A 47 -23.30 -7.81 0.07
N LEU A 48 -22.32 -7.41 -0.75
CA LEU A 48 -22.46 -6.24 -1.62
C LEU A 48 -23.58 -6.42 -2.65
N ILE A 49 -23.68 -7.59 -3.28
CA ILE A 49 -24.68 -7.89 -4.31
C ILE A 49 -26.08 -7.99 -3.69
N LYS A 50 -26.25 -8.71 -2.58
CA LYS A 50 -27.57 -8.89 -1.92
C LYS A 50 -28.18 -7.57 -1.45
N ASN A 51 -27.35 -6.61 -1.06
CA ASN A 51 -27.81 -5.30 -0.62
C ASN A 51 -27.88 -4.27 -1.77
N GLY A 52 -27.54 -4.67 -3.00
CA GLY A 52 -27.53 -3.77 -4.15
C GLY A 52 -26.50 -2.64 -4.03
N TRP A 53 -25.35 -2.90 -3.39
CA TRP A 53 -24.27 -1.93 -3.15
C TRP A 53 -23.07 -2.10 -4.09
N SER A 54 -23.04 -3.19 -4.87
CA SER A 54 -21.89 -3.52 -5.69
C SER A 54 -21.60 -2.44 -6.74
N SER A 55 -22.63 -1.92 -7.40
CA SER A 55 -22.48 -0.92 -8.47
C SER A 55 -21.89 0.38 -7.93
N GLU A 56 -22.44 0.89 -6.83
CA GLU A 56 -21.99 2.11 -6.16
C GLU A 56 -20.57 1.94 -5.63
N PHE A 57 -20.26 0.79 -5.04
CA PHE A 57 -18.92 0.49 -4.55
C PHE A 57 -17.89 0.49 -5.68
N PHE A 58 -18.12 -0.26 -6.77
CA PHE A 58 -17.18 -0.33 -7.88
C PHE A 58 -17.04 1.01 -8.59
N SER A 59 -18.13 1.75 -8.76
CA SER A 59 -18.10 3.10 -9.35
C SER A 59 -17.20 4.03 -8.52
N GLU A 60 -17.38 4.05 -7.20
CA GLU A 60 -16.60 4.93 -6.32
C GLU A 60 -15.14 4.49 -6.20
N TRP A 61 -14.89 3.19 -6.08
CA TRP A 61 -13.55 2.62 -6.04
C TRP A 61 -12.78 2.92 -7.33
N PHE A 62 -13.37 2.60 -8.50
CA PHE A 62 -12.71 2.81 -9.79
C PHE A 62 -12.57 4.28 -10.15
N GLY A 63 -13.51 5.14 -9.76
CA GLY A 63 -13.39 6.59 -9.87
C GLY A 63 -12.23 7.18 -9.05
N ARG A 64 -11.67 6.42 -8.10
CA ARG A 64 -10.62 6.88 -7.17
C ARG A 64 -9.32 6.09 -7.22
N LEU A 65 -9.10 5.19 -8.19
CA LEU A 65 -7.85 4.41 -8.27
C LEU A 65 -6.58 5.28 -8.23
N LEU A 66 -6.60 6.41 -8.94
CA LEU A 66 -5.48 7.36 -8.97
C LEU A 66 -5.30 8.16 -7.67
N SER A 67 -6.28 8.13 -6.77
CA SER A 67 -6.17 8.77 -5.45
C SER A 67 -5.40 7.93 -4.43
N PHE A 68 -5.26 6.62 -4.64
CA PHE A 68 -4.34 5.80 -3.84
C PHE A 68 -2.90 6.18 -4.18
N LYS A 69 -2.10 6.64 -3.21
CA LYS A 69 -0.68 6.91 -3.45
C LYS A 69 0.28 6.04 -2.64
N ARG A 70 -0.19 5.38 -1.57
CA ARG A 70 0.61 4.48 -0.73
C ARG A 70 0.86 3.18 -1.49
N THR A 71 2.03 2.58 -1.29
CA THR A 71 2.32 1.24 -1.82
C THR A 71 1.31 0.24 -1.26
N HIS A 72 1.05 0.30 0.04
CA HIS A 72 0.08 -0.55 0.74
C HIS A 72 -1.30 -0.51 0.07
N ASP A 73 -1.88 0.68 -0.13
CA ASP A 73 -3.26 0.80 -0.63
C ASP A 73 -3.38 0.30 -2.07
N LYS A 74 -2.35 0.56 -2.90
CA LYS A 74 -2.29 0.06 -4.27
C LYS A 74 -2.20 -1.47 -4.29
N LYS A 75 -1.36 -2.07 -3.44
CA LYS A 75 -1.23 -3.52 -3.31
C LYS A 75 -2.51 -4.16 -2.81
N LEU A 76 -3.13 -3.61 -1.78
CA LEU A 76 -4.43 -4.07 -1.26
C LEU A 76 -5.49 -4.05 -2.37
N SER A 77 -5.57 -2.96 -3.14
CA SER A 77 -6.50 -2.82 -4.25
C SER A 77 -6.23 -3.86 -5.35
N LEU A 78 -4.96 -4.10 -5.72
CA LEU A 78 -4.57 -5.12 -6.70
C LEU A 78 -4.91 -6.55 -6.23
N LEU A 79 -4.68 -6.84 -4.97
CA LEU A 79 -4.98 -8.15 -4.38
C LEU A 79 -6.49 -8.38 -4.25
N ALA A 80 -7.27 -7.34 -3.91
CA ALA A 80 -8.72 -7.40 -3.95
C ALA A 80 -9.25 -7.66 -5.37
N ILE A 81 -8.69 -7.00 -6.39
CA ILE A 81 -9.02 -7.29 -7.80
C ILE A 81 -8.70 -8.75 -8.14
N SER A 82 -7.51 -9.23 -7.77
CA SER A 82 -7.06 -10.60 -8.03
C SER A 82 -7.96 -11.63 -7.34
N ALA A 83 -8.41 -11.34 -6.12
CA ALA A 83 -9.35 -12.19 -5.38
C ALA A 83 -10.74 -12.26 -6.06
N ILE A 84 -11.26 -11.12 -6.54
CA ILE A 84 -12.54 -11.08 -7.28
C ILE A 84 -12.42 -11.85 -8.62
N LEU A 85 -11.33 -11.63 -9.36
CA LEU A 85 -11.08 -12.32 -10.63
C LEU A 85 -10.99 -13.84 -10.42
N SER A 86 -10.35 -14.29 -9.34
CA SER A 86 -10.26 -15.71 -9.00
C SER A 86 -11.64 -16.34 -8.82
N ILE A 87 -12.52 -15.72 -8.02
CA ILE A 87 -13.87 -16.26 -7.81
C ILE A 87 -14.76 -16.14 -9.04
N SER A 88 -14.49 -15.19 -9.96
CA SER A 88 -15.27 -15.02 -11.19
C SER A 88 -15.23 -16.25 -12.11
N THR A 89 -14.17 -17.05 -12.04
CA THR A 89 -14.01 -18.30 -12.80
C THR A 89 -14.88 -19.45 -12.28
N THR A 90 -15.39 -19.32 -11.05
CA THR A 90 -16.24 -20.33 -10.40
C THR A 90 -17.74 -20.07 -10.58
N GLN A 91 -18.08 -18.88 -11.10
CA GLN A 91 -19.44 -18.43 -11.30
C GLN A 91 -19.86 -18.60 -12.76
N GLY A 92 -21.16 -18.65 -13.03
CA GLY A 92 -21.66 -18.66 -14.42
C GLY A 92 -21.24 -17.42 -15.20
N VAL A 93 -21.11 -17.52 -16.52
CA VAL A 93 -20.67 -16.41 -17.39
C VAL A 93 -21.57 -15.18 -17.29
N ASP A 94 -22.87 -15.35 -17.04
CA ASP A 94 -23.83 -14.25 -16.89
C ASP A 94 -23.76 -13.57 -15.52
N ASN A 95 -22.93 -14.08 -14.60
CA ASN A 95 -22.74 -13.48 -13.29
C ASN A 95 -22.07 -12.11 -13.42
N ILE A 96 -22.52 -11.14 -12.60
CA ILE A 96 -22.00 -9.77 -12.57
C ILE A 96 -20.47 -9.70 -12.43
N LEU A 97 -19.86 -10.62 -11.67
CA LEU A 97 -18.41 -10.67 -11.48
C LEU A 97 -17.69 -11.10 -12.76
N ALA A 98 -18.23 -12.09 -13.49
CA ALA A 98 -17.67 -12.54 -14.76
C ALA A 98 -17.77 -11.44 -15.83
N GLN A 99 -18.92 -10.75 -15.89
CA GLN A 99 -19.13 -9.62 -16.81
C GLN A 99 -18.26 -8.40 -16.48
N SER A 100 -17.93 -8.20 -15.21
CA SER A 100 -17.07 -7.09 -14.75
C SER A 100 -15.57 -7.39 -14.84
N SER A 101 -15.17 -8.60 -15.23
CA SER A 101 -13.77 -9.04 -15.30
C SER A 101 -12.89 -8.13 -16.16
N GLY A 102 -13.41 -7.63 -17.29
CA GLY A 102 -12.71 -6.67 -18.14
C GLY A 102 -12.37 -5.35 -17.41
N GLN A 103 -13.36 -4.78 -16.70
CA GLN A 103 -13.17 -3.56 -15.91
C GLN A 103 -12.21 -3.78 -14.74
N LEU A 104 -12.25 -4.96 -14.11
CA LEU A 104 -11.31 -5.35 -13.06
C LEU A 104 -9.87 -5.37 -13.59
N VAL A 105 -9.63 -5.98 -14.75
CA VAL A 105 -8.30 -5.99 -15.37
C VAL A 105 -7.87 -4.57 -15.74
N LEU A 106 -8.74 -3.75 -16.31
CA LEU A 106 -8.44 -2.33 -16.59
C LEU A 106 -8.02 -1.56 -15.33
N GLY A 107 -8.76 -1.74 -14.23
CA GLY A 107 -8.41 -1.14 -12.94
C GLY A 107 -7.05 -1.61 -12.43
N ALA A 108 -6.72 -2.89 -12.60
CA ALA A 108 -5.40 -3.42 -12.25
C ALA A 108 -4.29 -2.77 -13.10
N LEU A 109 -4.49 -2.61 -14.41
CA LEU A 109 -3.51 -1.93 -15.28
C LEU A 109 -3.23 -0.50 -14.81
N THR A 110 -4.26 0.27 -14.44
CA THR A 110 -4.12 1.63 -13.89
C THR A 110 -3.32 1.66 -12.58
N LEU A 111 -3.52 0.66 -11.71
CA LEU A 111 -2.77 0.56 -10.46
C LEU A 111 -1.31 0.18 -10.72
N PHE A 112 -1.05 -0.79 -11.61
CA PHE A 112 0.31 -1.21 -11.98
C PHE A 112 1.12 -0.11 -12.66
N GLU A 113 0.48 0.79 -13.40
CA GLU A 113 1.15 1.97 -14.00
C GLU A 113 1.75 2.90 -12.93
N SER A 114 1.07 3.03 -11.79
CA SER A 114 1.44 3.95 -10.71
C SER A 114 2.07 3.29 -9.48
N LEU A 115 2.14 1.95 -9.45
CA LEU A 115 2.75 1.19 -8.37
C LEU A 115 4.28 1.40 -8.25
N PRO A 116 5.08 1.41 -9.34
CA PRO A 116 6.52 1.66 -9.25
C PRO A 116 6.86 2.99 -8.58
N GLU A 117 6.10 4.04 -8.86
CA GLU A 117 6.29 5.36 -8.25
C GLU A 117 5.96 5.36 -6.75
N ALA A 118 4.91 4.64 -6.36
CA ALA A 118 4.59 4.48 -4.94
C ALA A 118 5.71 3.74 -4.20
N ILE A 119 6.26 2.67 -4.80
CA ILE A 119 7.40 1.92 -4.23
C ILE A 119 8.64 2.82 -4.09
N ARG A 120 8.94 3.64 -5.11
CA ARG A 120 10.03 4.64 -5.04
C ARG A 120 9.80 5.62 -3.90
N THR A 121 8.59 6.19 -3.81
CA THR A 121 8.24 7.16 -2.76
C THR A 121 8.42 6.56 -1.37
N ARG A 122 7.97 5.31 -1.17
CA ARG A 122 8.15 4.59 0.09
C ARG A 122 9.63 4.40 0.42
N PHE A 123 10.43 3.94 -0.52
CA PHE A 123 11.88 3.77 -0.33
C PHE A 123 12.58 5.08 0.03
N GLU A 124 12.25 6.19 -0.63
CA GLU A 124 12.78 7.51 -0.32
C GLU A 124 12.36 8.02 1.07
N LEU A 125 11.16 7.63 1.55
CA LEU A 125 10.72 7.92 2.90
C LEU A 125 11.49 7.08 3.94
N GLU A 126 11.64 5.77 3.72
CA GLU A 126 12.40 4.86 4.60
C GLU A 126 13.85 5.37 4.80
N LYS A 127 14.50 5.80 3.71
CA LYS A 127 15.85 6.37 3.74
C LYS A 127 15.93 7.71 4.48
N ARG A 128 14.94 8.59 4.32
CA ARG A 128 14.90 9.89 5.02
C ARG A 128 14.66 9.74 6.52
N TYR A 129 13.85 8.78 6.92
CA TYR A 129 13.57 8.47 8.33
C TYR A 129 14.64 7.59 8.98
N ASN A 130 15.75 7.34 8.28
CA ASN A 130 16.93 6.67 8.80
C ASN A 130 16.64 5.26 9.36
N PHE A 131 15.63 4.58 8.82
CA PHE A 131 15.33 3.18 9.19
C PHE A 131 16.47 2.22 8.81
N ASP A 132 17.44 2.72 8.04
CA ASP A 132 18.59 1.98 7.52
C ASP A 132 19.94 2.55 8.00
N SER A 133 19.98 3.38 9.06
CA SER A 133 21.25 3.73 9.72
C SER A 133 21.71 2.59 10.62
N ASP A 134 22.10 1.50 9.98
CA ASP A 134 23.25 0.72 10.40
C ASP A 134 24.53 1.44 9.96
N ASP A 135 24.71 2.70 10.40
CA ASP A 135 26.04 3.29 10.48
C ASP A 135 26.68 2.79 11.78
N GLY A 136 27.11 1.53 11.77
CA GLY A 136 28.52 1.14 11.86
C GLY A 136 29.47 1.93 12.76
N SER A 137 29.00 2.66 13.78
CA SER A 137 29.83 3.35 14.76
C SER A 137 29.86 2.54 16.06
N ASP A 138 30.81 1.61 16.05
CA ASP A 138 31.60 1.10 17.18
C ASP A 138 31.53 1.93 18.47
N LEU A 139 30.50 1.70 19.31
CA LEU A 139 30.48 2.09 20.72
C LEU A 139 29.95 0.96 21.63
N CYS A 140 30.19 -0.29 21.21
CA CYS A 140 30.10 -1.46 22.09
C CYS A 140 31.46 -2.16 22.16
N SER A 141 32.52 -1.40 22.47
CA SER A 141 33.81 -1.97 22.86
C SER A 141 34.59 -1.00 23.76
N ASN A 142 34.12 -0.87 25.00
CA ASN A 142 35.05 -0.73 26.12
C ASN A 142 34.46 -1.38 27.38
N GLY A 143 34.14 -2.67 27.27
CA GLY A 143 34.16 -3.56 28.42
C GLY A 143 35.61 -3.83 28.80
N SER A 144 36.24 -2.84 29.44
CA SER A 144 37.45 -3.09 30.21
C SER A 144 36.99 -3.65 31.56
N ASP A 145 37.04 -4.97 31.67
CA ASP A 145 37.07 -5.67 32.94
C ASP A 145 38.34 -5.22 33.69
N GLU A 146 38.19 -4.32 34.66
CA GLU A 146 39.08 -4.25 35.81
C GLU A 146 38.22 -4.32 37.07
N ASP A 147 38.34 -5.47 37.75
CA ASP A 147 37.84 -5.77 39.09
C ASP A 147 38.24 -4.69 40.11
N GLU A 148 37.31 -4.28 40.99
CA GLU A 148 37.55 -4.23 42.45
C GLU A 148 36.30 -3.82 43.25
N ASN A 149 35.78 -4.80 44.02
CA ASN A 149 35.23 -4.72 45.39
C ASN A 149 34.38 -3.51 45.86
N GLY A 150 33.17 -3.82 46.36
CA GLY A 150 32.49 -2.99 47.35
C GLY A 150 31.06 -3.46 47.67
N GLU A 151 30.88 -4.11 48.81
CA GLU A 151 29.61 -4.54 49.42
C GLU A 151 28.67 -3.37 49.79
N ASN A 152 27.40 -3.72 50.08
CA ASN A 152 26.29 -2.94 50.68
C ASN A 152 25.46 -2.09 49.70
N ASP A 153 24.15 -1.89 49.83
CA ASP A 153 23.04 -2.43 50.64
C ASP A 153 21.76 -1.96 49.90
N ASP A 154 20.66 -2.69 50.06
CA ASP A 154 19.25 -2.30 49.92
C ASP A 154 18.89 -0.88 49.39
N GLU A 155 18.10 -0.79 48.30
CA GLU A 155 16.91 0.08 48.21
C GLU A 155 16.08 -0.15 46.93
N ASP A 156 14.77 0.08 47.05
CA ASP A 156 13.65 -0.25 46.16
C ASP A 156 13.79 0.09 44.65
N VAL A 157 13.48 -0.87 43.77
CA VAL A 157 13.21 -0.61 42.34
C VAL A 157 11.70 -0.60 42.11
N ILE A 158 11.16 0.61 42.06
CA ILE A 158 9.81 0.95 41.60
C ILE A 158 9.74 0.80 40.08
N ASP A 159 8.68 0.15 39.62
CA ASP A 159 8.24 -0.03 38.24
C ASP A 159 8.08 1.32 37.48
N HIS A 160 8.81 1.50 36.37
CA HIS A 160 8.62 2.63 35.46
C HIS A 160 8.72 2.21 33.98
N HIS A 161 7.61 1.65 33.49
CA HIS A 161 7.33 1.49 32.05
C HIS A 161 6.78 2.80 31.44
N GLU A 162 7.46 3.94 31.60
CA GLU A 162 6.93 5.26 31.17
C GLU A 162 7.96 6.23 30.56
N GLU A 163 9.01 5.74 29.89
CA GLU A 163 10.08 6.60 29.34
C GLU A 163 10.19 6.66 27.80
N ILE A 164 9.12 6.34 27.05
CA ILE A 164 9.10 6.54 25.57
C ILE A 164 8.21 7.71 25.12
N TYR A 165 7.40 8.31 26.01
CA TYR A 165 6.44 9.37 25.63
C TYR A 165 6.77 10.79 26.09
N ARG A 166 7.91 11.06 26.75
CA ARG A 166 8.30 12.41 27.20
C ARG A 166 9.55 12.93 26.51
N GLY A 167 9.40 13.30 25.24
CA GLY A 167 10.51 13.88 24.48
C GLY A 167 10.15 14.97 23.46
N HIS A 168 8.93 15.51 23.42
CA HIS A 168 8.58 16.54 22.42
C HIS A 168 7.67 17.64 22.98
N GLY A 169 8.10 18.23 24.09
CA GLY A 169 7.43 19.38 24.71
C GLY A 169 8.42 20.50 25.02
N GLY A 170 8.80 21.26 24.00
CA GLY A 170 9.39 22.59 24.17
C GLY A 170 10.82 22.75 23.70
N THR A 171 10.99 23.35 22.53
CA THR A 171 12.13 24.24 22.28
C THR A 171 11.65 25.53 21.62
N SER A 172 12.18 26.61 22.16
CA SER A 172 11.76 27.99 22.00
C SER A 172 11.82 28.52 20.57
N ARG A 173 10.88 29.44 20.29
CA ARG A 173 10.98 30.47 19.25
C ARG A 173 12.40 31.06 19.21
N SER A 174 13.14 30.78 18.14
CA SER A 174 14.15 31.69 17.61
C SER A 174 13.85 31.92 16.13
N LYS A 175 13.44 33.15 15.81
CA LYS A 175 13.32 33.62 14.43
C LYS A 175 14.72 33.94 13.93
N THR A 176 15.25 33.12 13.03
CA THR A 176 16.26 33.56 12.06
C THR A 176 15.82 33.11 10.68
N HIS A 177 15.58 34.12 9.85
CA HIS A 177 15.19 34.03 8.46
C HIS A 177 16.40 33.58 7.65
N ASP A 178 16.40 32.34 7.14
CA ASP A 178 17.25 31.97 6.01
C ASP A 178 16.49 31.03 5.06
N GLY A 179 16.51 31.38 3.78
CA GLY A 179 15.67 30.84 2.73
C GLY A 179 16.25 29.56 2.14
N THR A 180 15.97 28.44 2.78
CA THR A 180 16.01 27.13 2.13
C THR A 180 14.67 26.46 2.35
N GLU A 181 13.90 26.32 1.27
CA GLU A 181 12.67 25.52 1.25
C GLU A 181 13.07 24.04 1.32
N GLU A 182 13.61 23.61 2.45
CA GLU A 182 13.63 22.20 2.80
C GLU A 182 12.17 21.81 3.02
N LEU A 183 11.65 21.02 2.07
CA LEU A 183 10.30 20.51 2.08
C LEU A 183 10.13 19.61 3.31
N THR A 184 9.92 20.21 4.49
CA THR A 184 9.68 19.52 5.74
C THR A 184 8.31 18.89 5.60
N ILE A 185 8.28 17.66 5.11
CA ILE A 185 7.07 16.83 5.12
C ILE A 185 6.65 16.81 6.60
N PRO A 186 5.47 17.35 6.96
CA PRO A 186 5.09 17.40 8.36
C PRO A 186 5.04 15.96 8.93
N PRO A 187 5.48 15.76 10.18
CA PRO A 187 5.56 14.44 10.82
C PRO A 187 4.19 13.76 11.01
N SER A 188 3.09 14.42 10.63
CA SER A 188 1.72 13.89 10.64
C SER A 188 1.14 13.65 9.24
N SER A 189 1.97 13.60 8.20
CA SER A 189 1.49 13.30 6.85
C SER A 189 1.11 11.82 6.81
N LEU A 190 -0.11 11.49 6.38
CA LEU A 190 -0.67 10.12 6.26
C LEU A 190 0.24 9.09 5.55
N TRP A 191 1.28 9.58 4.87
CA TRP A 191 2.33 8.84 4.17
C TRP A 191 3.49 8.40 5.08
N SER A 192 3.75 9.14 6.16
CA SER A 192 4.79 8.80 7.14
C SER A 192 4.43 7.54 7.91
N ASP A 193 3.15 7.27 8.14
CA ASP A 193 2.73 6.09 8.89
C ASP A 193 2.95 4.79 8.11
N GLU A 194 3.01 4.84 6.78
CA GLU A 194 3.21 3.64 5.95
C GLU A 194 4.56 2.96 6.21
N ILE A 195 5.60 3.74 6.52
CA ILE A 195 6.93 3.22 6.80
C ILE A 195 7.11 2.77 8.26
N LEU A 196 6.16 3.10 9.14
CA LEU A 196 6.24 2.78 10.57
C LEU A 196 5.69 1.39 10.91
N TRP A 197 4.94 0.76 10.01
CA TRP A 197 4.25 -0.51 10.25
C TRP A 197 4.52 -1.50 9.12
N GLU A 198 4.96 -2.72 9.46
CA GLU A 198 4.94 -3.85 8.53
C GLU A 198 3.54 -4.47 8.51
N THR A 199 3.04 -4.77 7.31
CA THR A 199 1.75 -5.42 7.09
C THR A 199 1.97 -6.78 6.43
N PRO A 200 1.05 -7.75 6.60
CA PRO A 200 1.12 -9.03 5.88
C PRO A 200 1.19 -8.86 4.34
N LEU A 201 0.66 -7.75 3.82
CA LEU A 201 0.67 -7.40 2.41
C LEU A 201 2.07 -7.07 1.88
N ASP A 202 3.01 -6.68 2.74
CA ASP A 202 4.38 -6.32 2.34
C ASP A 202 5.16 -7.51 1.80
N ARG A 203 4.84 -8.71 2.29
CA ARG A 203 5.47 -9.98 1.89
C ARG A 203 4.92 -10.53 0.58
N LEU A 204 3.76 -10.06 0.16
CA LEU A 204 3.10 -10.53 -1.06
C LEU A 204 3.59 -9.72 -2.25
N ASP A 205 3.74 -10.37 -3.38
CA ASP A 205 4.13 -9.73 -4.63
C ASP A 205 2.90 -9.56 -5.52
N ALA A 206 2.41 -8.33 -5.67
CA ALA A 206 1.18 -8.05 -6.40
C ALA A 206 1.28 -8.43 -7.89
N TYR A 207 2.48 -8.37 -8.49
CA TYR A 207 2.68 -8.84 -9.87
C TYR A 207 2.53 -10.35 -9.97
N CYS A 208 3.19 -11.08 -9.07
CA CYS A 208 3.14 -12.54 -9.05
C CYS A 208 1.72 -13.06 -8.74
N GLU A 209 1.04 -12.48 -7.75
CA GLU A 209 -0.33 -12.85 -7.39
C GLU A 209 -1.31 -12.60 -8.55
N PHE A 210 -1.25 -11.41 -9.16
CA PHE A 210 -2.10 -11.10 -10.31
C PHE A 210 -1.82 -12.02 -11.51
N ALA A 211 -0.54 -12.27 -11.81
CA ALA A 211 -0.15 -13.16 -12.90
C ALA A 211 -0.60 -14.61 -12.66
N ALA A 212 -0.54 -15.10 -11.41
CA ALA A 212 -1.05 -16.42 -11.06
C ALA A 212 -2.55 -16.53 -11.32
N VAL A 213 -3.34 -15.51 -10.97
CA VAL A 213 -4.78 -15.46 -11.24
C VAL A 213 -5.06 -15.43 -12.75
N MET A 214 -4.34 -14.61 -13.52
CA MET A 214 -4.50 -14.57 -14.98
C MET A 214 -4.19 -15.91 -15.63
N LYS A 215 -3.12 -16.58 -15.21
CA LYS A 215 -2.78 -17.93 -15.67
C LYS A 215 -3.86 -18.96 -15.30
N ASN A 216 -4.43 -18.86 -14.11
CA ASN A 216 -5.54 -19.73 -13.70
C ASN A 216 -6.78 -19.50 -14.57
N ILE A 217 -7.10 -18.25 -14.91
CA ILE A 217 -8.19 -17.92 -15.85
C ILE A 217 -7.92 -18.54 -17.22
N GLU A 218 -6.70 -18.39 -17.75
CA GLU A 218 -6.32 -18.96 -19.06
C GLU A 218 -6.42 -20.49 -19.08
N THR A 219 -5.92 -21.15 -18.04
CA THR A 219 -5.91 -22.62 -17.95
C THR A 219 -7.27 -23.22 -17.63
N SER A 220 -8.16 -22.47 -16.95
CA SER A 220 -9.51 -22.93 -16.62
C SER A 220 -10.41 -23.16 -17.83
N GLY A 221 -10.10 -22.53 -18.98
CA GLY A 221 -10.96 -22.54 -20.17
C GLY A 221 -12.28 -21.79 -19.99
N HIS A 222 -12.44 -21.01 -18.90
CA HIS A 222 -13.67 -20.28 -18.60
C HIS A 222 -13.87 -19.10 -19.58
N PRO A 223 -15.12 -18.78 -20.01
CA PRO A 223 -15.39 -17.67 -20.94
C PRO A 223 -14.98 -16.27 -20.45
N VAL A 224 -14.63 -16.12 -19.17
CA VAL A 224 -14.09 -14.87 -18.59
C VAL A 224 -12.88 -14.36 -19.35
N LEU A 225 -12.00 -15.24 -19.86
CA LEU A 225 -10.86 -14.80 -20.67
C LEU A 225 -11.31 -14.05 -21.93
N THR A 226 -12.39 -14.51 -22.58
CA THR A 226 -12.96 -13.85 -23.75
C THR A 226 -13.55 -12.50 -23.39
N VAL A 227 -14.23 -12.38 -22.25
CA VAL A 227 -14.74 -11.10 -21.73
C VAL A 227 -13.60 -10.11 -21.52
N ILE A 228 -12.53 -10.54 -20.83
CA ILE A 228 -11.33 -9.73 -20.61
C ILE A 228 -10.72 -9.30 -21.96
N THR A 229 -10.43 -10.26 -22.83
CA THR A 229 -9.74 -10.00 -24.10
C THR A 229 -10.50 -9.04 -25.00
N ASN A 230 -11.84 -9.14 -25.03
CA ASN A 230 -12.69 -8.26 -25.84
C ASN A 230 -12.82 -6.84 -25.25
N SER A 231 -12.64 -6.68 -23.94
CA SER A 231 -12.75 -5.40 -23.27
C SER A 231 -11.50 -4.52 -23.39
N LEU A 232 -10.33 -5.12 -23.67
CA LEU A 232 -9.04 -4.42 -23.71
C LEU A 232 -8.70 -3.89 -25.11
N SER A 233 -8.13 -2.69 -25.17
CA SER A 233 -7.49 -2.14 -26.37
C SER A 233 -6.16 -2.84 -26.67
N THR A 234 -5.56 -2.58 -27.83
CA THR A 234 -4.24 -3.12 -28.18
C THR A 234 -3.17 -2.69 -27.19
N GLU A 235 -3.15 -1.40 -26.82
CA GLU A 235 -2.19 -0.83 -25.87
C GLU A 235 -2.36 -1.43 -24.47
N GLN A 236 -3.61 -1.69 -24.06
CA GLN A 236 -3.91 -2.31 -22.77
C GLN A 236 -3.51 -3.78 -22.74
N ARG A 237 -3.64 -4.51 -23.85
CA ARG A 237 -3.13 -5.89 -23.97
C ARG A 237 -1.60 -5.92 -23.90
N GLU A 238 -0.92 -4.96 -24.52
CA GLU A 238 0.54 -4.83 -24.40
C GLU A 238 0.96 -4.51 -22.96
N SER A 239 0.23 -3.62 -22.27
CA SER A 239 0.48 -3.31 -20.86
C SER A 239 0.30 -4.55 -19.97
N LEU A 240 -0.77 -5.32 -20.20
CA LEU A 240 -1.00 -6.59 -19.52
C LEU A 240 0.17 -7.56 -19.74
N GLN A 241 0.63 -7.72 -20.99
CA GLN A 241 1.79 -8.57 -21.30
C GLN A 241 3.07 -8.12 -20.57
N LYS A 242 3.31 -6.81 -20.47
CA LYS A 242 4.45 -6.27 -19.70
C LYS A 242 4.36 -6.63 -18.23
N ILE A 243 3.17 -6.54 -17.63
CA ILE A 243 2.95 -6.90 -16.21
C ILE A 243 3.18 -8.40 -15.99
N LEU A 244 2.66 -9.26 -16.88
CA LEU A 244 2.88 -10.71 -16.80
C LEU A 244 4.36 -11.07 -16.97
N LYS A 245 5.06 -10.36 -17.87
CA LYS A 245 6.50 -10.51 -18.04
C LYS A 245 7.26 -10.09 -16.78
N GLN A 246 6.94 -8.93 -16.21
CA GLN A 246 7.54 -8.47 -14.95
C GLN A 246 7.38 -9.51 -13.84
N ALA A 247 6.20 -10.12 -13.70
CA ALA A 247 5.97 -11.20 -12.75
C ALA A 247 6.91 -12.41 -12.98
N SER A 248 7.10 -12.81 -14.24
CA SER A 248 8.00 -13.92 -14.59
C SER A 248 9.49 -13.63 -14.34
N GLU A 249 9.87 -12.36 -14.34
CA GLU A 249 11.25 -11.89 -14.11
C GLU A 249 11.55 -11.64 -12.62
N GLY A 250 10.62 -11.95 -11.70
CA GLY A 250 10.81 -11.78 -10.25
C GLY A 250 9.98 -10.65 -9.63
N GLY A 251 9.02 -10.09 -10.37
CA GLY A 251 7.93 -9.27 -9.86
C GLY A 251 8.38 -7.97 -9.18
N GLU A 252 7.85 -7.72 -7.98
CA GLU A 252 8.17 -6.57 -7.15
C GLU A 252 9.62 -6.56 -6.69
N GLN A 253 10.25 -7.72 -6.47
CA GLN A 253 11.61 -7.77 -5.92
C GLN A 253 12.64 -7.20 -6.90
N VAL A 254 12.55 -7.60 -8.16
CA VAL A 254 13.41 -7.04 -9.22
C VAL A 254 13.10 -5.57 -9.47
N LEU A 255 11.82 -5.19 -9.42
CA LEU A 255 11.41 -3.79 -9.53
C LEU A 255 12.01 -2.92 -8.41
N LYS A 256 11.96 -3.41 -7.16
CA LYS A 256 12.56 -2.74 -6.00
C LYS A 256 14.06 -2.58 -6.18
N GLY A 257 14.78 -3.62 -6.64
CA GLY A 257 16.20 -3.54 -6.94
C GLY A 257 16.54 -2.44 -7.95
N HIS A 258 15.84 -2.40 -9.09
CA HIS A 258 16.05 -1.33 -10.08
C HIS A 258 15.74 0.07 -9.55
N ILE A 259 14.72 0.20 -8.69
CA ILE A 259 14.37 1.48 -8.06
C ILE A 259 15.47 1.92 -7.10
N GLN A 260 16.00 0.99 -6.28
CA GLN A 260 17.10 1.27 -5.34
C GLN A 260 18.36 1.75 -6.08
N GLU A 261 18.75 1.06 -7.15
CA GLU A 261 19.88 1.44 -7.99
C GLU A 261 19.68 2.83 -8.62
N ALA A 262 18.51 3.10 -9.18
CA ALA A 262 18.20 4.38 -9.81
C ALA A 262 18.22 5.55 -8.82
N VAL A 263 17.64 5.37 -7.63
CA VAL A 263 17.63 6.40 -6.58
C VAL A 263 19.05 6.66 -6.06
N GLN A 264 19.86 5.61 -5.88
CA GLN A 264 21.25 5.77 -5.44
C GLN A 264 22.11 6.47 -6.50
N ALA A 265 21.96 6.12 -7.78
CA ALA A 265 22.65 6.78 -8.88
C ALA A 265 22.31 8.27 -8.94
N SER A 266 21.03 8.64 -8.87
CA SER A 266 20.59 10.04 -8.94
C SER A 266 21.18 10.91 -7.83
N ARG A 267 21.45 10.36 -6.63
CA ARG A 267 22.08 11.12 -5.53
C ARG A 267 23.58 11.30 -5.72
N SER A 268 24.28 10.27 -6.20
CA SER A 268 25.72 10.37 -6.51
C SER A 268 26.01 11.51 -7.49
N TRP A 269 25.18 11.66 -8.53
CA TRP A 269 25.30 12.77 -9.48
C TRP A 269 25.04 14.15 -8.85
N VAL A 270 24.11 14.25 -7.89
CA VAL A 270 23.79 15.51 -7.20
C VAL A 270 24.90 15.90 -6.22
N GLU A 271 25.54 14.93 -5.56
CA GLU A 271 26.66 15.15 -4.64
C GLU A 271 27.95 15.53 -5.39
N GLU A 272 28.18 15.02 -6.61
CA GLU A 272 29.37 15.32 -7.43
C GLU A 272 29.33 16.72 -8.09
N ILE A 273 28.14 17.32 -8.22
CA ILE A 273 27.94 18.66 -8.81
C ILE A 273 28.01 19.78 -7.75
N ARG A 274 28.04 19.44 -6.45
CA ARG A 274 28.08 20.40 -5.34
C ARG A 274 29.49 20.66 -4.85
#